data_AF-A0A9D1UP47-F1
#
_entry.id   AF-A0A9D1UP47-F1
#
_cell.length_a   1.000
_cell.length_b   1.000
_cell.length_c   1.000
_cell.angle_alpha   90.00
_cell.angle_beta   90.00
_cell.angle_gamma   90.00
#
_symmetry.space_group_name_H-M   'P 1'
#
loop_
_entity.id
_entity.type
_entity.pdbx_description
1 polymer ?
#
loop_
_entity_poly.entity_id
_entity_poly.type
_entity_poly.pdbx_seq_one_letter_code
_entity_poly.pdbx_strand_id
1 'polypeptide(L)'
;MSEYKIAVLGDRDSVLGFRALGLEAFPAETVEEARRILHTLAKENYAIVYLTEQYAAGMAADVDRYKDELTPAIILIPGKEGSLGIGMANVKSAVERAVGADIL
;
A
#
# COMPACT_ATOMS: atom_id res chain seq x y z
N MET A 1 14.39 -9.03 -19.61
CA MET A 1 13.54 -8.01 -18.97
C MET A 1 13.46 -8.39 -17.51
N SER A 2 13.80 -7.51 -16.58
CA SER A 2 13.67 -7.80 -15.16
C SER A 2 12.18 -7.97 -14.83
N GLU A 3 11.82 -9.16 -14.36
CA GLU A 3 10.45 -9.51 -13.98
C GLU A 3 10.11 -8.75 -12.69
N TYR A 4 9.37 -7.65 -12.82
CA TYR A 4 8.91 -6.89 -11.66
C TYR A 4 7.76 -7.62 -10.98
N LYS A 5 7.89 -7.81 -9.68
CA LYS A 5 6.89 -8.52 -8.87
C LYS A 5 5.85 -7.55 -8.31
N ILE A 6 4.68 -8.10 -8.01
CA ILE A 6 3.57 -7.37 -7.38
C ILE A 6 3.19 -8.10 -6.10
N ALA A 7 3.18 -7.36 -4.99
CA ALA A 7 2.77 -7.87 -3.68
C ALA A 7 1.43 -7.25 -3.26
N VAL A 8 0.69 -7.99 -2.43
CA VAL A 8 -0.41 -7.45 -1.63
C VAL A 8 -0.12 -7.74 -0.16
N LEU A 9 -0.26 -6.74 0.69
CA LEU A 9 0.00 -6.78 2.13
C LEU A 9 -1.23 -6.29 2.88
N GLY A 10 -1.70 -7.09 3.84
CA GLY A 10 -2.93 -6.78 4.56
C GLY A 10 -3.42 -7.93 5.41
N ASP A 11 -4.67 -7.83 5.87
CA ASP A 11 -5.27 -8.87 6.70
C ASP A 11 -5.50 -10.13 5.85
N ARG A 12 -5.35 -11.30 6.49
CA ARG A 12 -5.41 -12.60 5.83
C ARG A 12 -6.65 -12.79 4.95
N ASP A 13 -7.81 -12.37 5.45
CA ASP A 13 -9.10 -12.55 4.75
C ASP A 13 -9.19 -11.68 3.49
N SER A 14 -8.59 -10.47 3.51
CA SER A 14 -8.57 -9.57 2.36
C SER A 14 -7.55 -9.97 1.30
N VAL A 15 -6.37 -10.44 1.71
CA VAL A 15 -5.25 -10.59 0.76
C VAL A 15 -5.18 -11.94 0.05
N LEU A 16 -5.71 -13.02 0.65
CA LEU A 16 -5.54 -14.35 0.08
C LEU A 16 -6.23 -14.51 -1.29
N GLY A 17 -7.32 -13.77 -1.54
CA GLY A 17 -8.02 -13.78 -2.82
C GLY A 17 -7.17 -13.31 -4.00
N PHE A 18 -6.18 -12.44 -3.76
CA PHE A 18 -5.30 -11.92 -4.81
C PHE A 18 -4.28 -12.93 -5.33
N ARG A 19 -4.03 -14.03 -4.60
CA ARG A 19 -3.17 -15.12 -5.09
C ARG A 19 -3.71 -15.76 -6.37
N ALA A 20 -5.04 -15.83 -6.51
CA ALA A 20 -5.69 -16.35 -7.71
C ALA A 20 -5.43 -15.48 -8.94
N LEU A 21 -5.08 -14.20 -8.74
CA LEU A 21 -4.74 -13.24 -9.78
C LEU A 21 -3.22 -13.18 -10.07
N GLY A 22 -2.43 -14.06 -9.45
CA GLY A 22 -0.98 -14.12 -9.64
C GLY A 22 -0.17 -13.12 -8.82
N LEU A 23 -0.78 -12.44 -7.85
CA LEU A 23 -0.07 -11.56 -6.91
C LEU A 23 0.50 -12.37 -5.74
N GLU A 24 1.66 -11.94 -5.23
CA GLU A 24 2.23 -12.52 -4.00
C GLU A 24 1.52 -11.91 -2.78
N ALA A 25 0.79 -12.73 -2.02
CA ALA A 25 0.03 -12.27 -0.86
C ALA A 25 0.82 -12.46 0.44
N PHE A 26 0.94 -11.37 1.20
CA PHE A 26 1.61 -11.30 2.48
C PHE A 26 0.58 -10.94 3.56
N PRO A 27 -0.05 -11.94 4.20
CA PRO A 27 -0.93 -11.68 5.33
C PRO A 27 -0.10 -11.17 6.51
N ALA A 28 -0.62 -10.17 7.22
CA ALA A 28 -0.09 -9.72 8.49
C ALA A 28 -1.19 -9.79 9.57
N GLU A 29 -0.77 -9.90 10.83
CA GLU A 29 -1.67 -9.89 11.99
C GLU A 29 -1.51 -8.61 12.81
N THR A 30 -0.36 -7.93 12.71
CA THR A 30 -0.05 -6.70 13.44
C THR A 30 0.57 -5.62 12.55
N VAL A 31 0.50 -4.36 12.99
CA VAL A 31 1.11 -3.22 12.27
C VAL A 31 2.63 -3.37 12.21
N GLU A 32 3.25 -3.85 13.28
CA GLU A 32 4.70 -4.09 13.36
C GLU A 32 5.16 -5.15 12.36
N GLU A 33 4.39 -6.22 12.22
CA GLU A 33 4.64 -7.28 11.24
C GLU A 33 4.51 -6.74 9.81
N ALA A 34 3.40 -6.04 9.52
CA ALA A 34 3.19 -5.45 8.21
C ALA A 34 4.29 -4.43 7.86
N ARG A 35 4.77 -3.62 8.82
CA ARG A 35 5.91 -2.71 8.63
C ARG A 35 7.18 -3.47 8.24
N ARG A 36 7.51 -4.57 8.95
CA ARG A 36 8.67 -5.42 8.62
C ARG A 36 8.57 -6.02 7.22
N ILE A 37 7.38 -6.49 6.85
CA ILE A 37 7.13 -7.05 5.51
C ILE A 37 7.34 -5.96 4.46
N LEU A 38 6.72 -4.80 4.62
CA LEU A 38 6.84 -3.67 3.68
C LEU A 38 8.31 -3.29 3.42
N HIS A 39 9.12 -3.15 4.47
CA HIS A 39 10.54 -2.85 4.31
C HIS A 39 11.34 -3.97 3.65
N THR A 40 10.91 -5.23 3.79
CA THR A 40 11.52 -6.35 3.07
C THR A 40 11.18 -6.28 1.59
N LEU A 41 9.89 -6.09 1.26
CA LEU A 41 9.41 -5.93 -0.10
C LEU A 41 10.09 -4.76 -0.83
N ALA A 42 10.33 -3.65 -0.12
CA ALA A 42 11.02 -2.49 -0.67
C ALA A 42 12.51 -2.72 -0.97
N LYS A 43 13.15 -3.72 -0.37
CA LYS A 43 14.53 -4.12 -0.67
C LYS A 43 14.62 -5.15 -1.79
N GLU A 44 13.49 -5.78 -2.13
CA GLU A 44 13.37 -6.76 -3.19
C GLU A 44 12.84 -6.09 -4.48
N ASN A 45 12.75 -6.84 -5.58
CA ASN A 45 12.33 -6.33 -6.90
C ASN A 45 10.79 -6.21 -7.05
N TYR A 46 10.10 -5.68 -6.03
CA TYR A 46 8.68 -5.37 -6.12
C TYR A 46 8.46 -3.98 -6.72
N ALA A 47 7.72 -3.91 -7.83
CA ALA A 47 7.35 -2.61 -8.41
C ALA A 47 6.13 -2.01 -7.72
N ILE A 48 5.19 -2.85 -7.28
CA ILE A 48 3.92 -2.42 -6.68
C ILE A 48 3.67 -3.23 -5.41
N VAL A 49 3.30 -2.53 -4.35
CA VAL A 49 2.80 -3.13 -3.11
C VAL A 49 1.41 -2.56 -2.84
N TYR A 50 0.38 -3.40 -3.01
CA TYR A 50 -0.95 -3.07 -2.52
C TYR A 50 -0.99 -3.23 -1.00
N LEU A 51 -1.43 -2.21 -0.27
CA LEU A 51 -1.48 -2.19 1.18
C LEU A 51 -2.89 -1.87 1.64
N THR A 52 -3.48 -2.66 2.55
CA THR A 52 -4.80 -2.30 3.08
C THR A 52 -4.73 -1.04 3.94
N GLU A 53 -5.76 -0.20 3.85
CA GLU A 53 -5.82 1.10 4.54
C GLU A 53 -5.70 0.97 6.07
N GLN A 54 -6.19 -0.13 6.64
CA GLN A 54 -6.11 -0.43 8.07
C GLN A 54 -4.66 -0.49 8.56
N TYR A 55 -3.77 -1.15 7.80
CA TYR A 55 -2.36 -1.19 8.15
C TYR A 55 -1.67 0.13 7.83
N ALA A 56 -1.98 0.75 6.68
CA ALA A 56 -1.43 2.05 6.30
C ALA A 56 -1.66 3.13 7.38
N ALA A 57 -2.84 3.14 8.01
CA ALA A 57 -3.17 4.04 9.12
C ALA A 57 -2.19 3.92 10.31
N GLY A 58 -1.72 2.70 10.60
CA GLY A 58 -0.76 2.43 11.68
C GLY A 58 0.71 2.65 11.31
N MET A 59 1.02 2.90 10.03
CA MET A 59 2.39 3.01 9.52
C MET A 59 2.58 4.16 8.53
N ALA A 60 1.86 5.26 8.72
CA ALA A 60 1.90 6.41 7.81
C ALA A 60 3.33 6.90 7.50
N ALA A 61 4.20 6.97 8.52
CA ALA A 61 5.60 7.36 8.34
C ALA A 61 6.39 6.40 7.43
N ASP A 62 6.09 5.10 7.48
CA ASP A 62 6.72 4.10 6.63
C ASP A 62 6.21 4.19 5.19
N VAL A 63 4.92 4.46 5.00
CA VAL A 63 4.33 4.67 3.67
C VAL A 63 4.87 5.95 3.03
N ASP A 64 4.91 7.05 3.78
CA ASP A 64 5.40 8.35 3.29
C ASP A 64 6.87 8.29 2.88
N ARG A 65 7.68 7.46 3.55
CA ARG A 65 9.09 7.25 3.19
C ARG A 65 9.27 6.81 1.74
N TYR A 66 8.38 5.95 1.24
CA TYR A 66 8.47 5.38 -0.11
C TYR A 66 7.71 6.19 -1.16
N LYS A 67 6.99 7.26 -0.75
CA LYS A 67 6.13 8.04 -1.64
C LYS A 67 6.88 8.73 -2.78
N ASP A 68 8.13 9.11 -2.53
CA ASP A 68 9.00 9.77 -3.51
C ASP A 68 9.99 8.78 -4.18
N GLU A 69 9.95 7.49 -3.80
CA GLU A 69 10.78 6.45 -4.40
C GLU A 69 10.10 5.86 -5.65
N LEU A 70 10.91 5.48 -6.66
CA LEU A 70 10.36 4.89 -7.90
C LEU A 70 9.73 3.52 -7.66
N THR A 71 10.34 2.71 -6.78
CA THR A 71 9.87 1.38 -6.43
C THR A 71 10.16 1.09 -4.95
N PRO A 72 9.22 0.48 -4.21
CA PRO A 72 7.90 0.07 -4.67
C PRO A 72 6.88 1.22 -4.65
N ALA A 73 5.97 1.26 -5.63
CA ALA A 73 4.78 2.10 -5.55
C ALA A 73 3.78 1.47 -4.56
N ILE A 74 3.49 2.18 -3.47
CA ILE A 74 2.55 1.73 -2.45
C ILE A 74 1.14 2.21 -2.81
N ILE A 75 0.23 1.27 -3.08
CA ILE A 75 -1.16 1.56 -3.48
C ILE A 75 -2.10 1.13 -2.36
N LEU A 76 -2.86 2.08 -1.81
CA LEU A 76 -3.81 1.79 -0.73
C LEU A 76 -5.09 1.15 -1.28
N ILE A 77 -5.52 0.06 -0.66
CA ILE A 77 -6.76 -0.66 -0.98
C ILE A 77 -7.65 -0.83 0.26
N PRO A 78 -8.97 -0.96 0.11
CA PRO A 78 -9.83 -1.33 1.23
C PRO A 78 -9.44 -2.70 1.80
N GLY A 79 -9.53 -2.86 3.11
CA GLY A 79 -9.51 -4.16 3.78
C GLY A 79 -10.92 -4.73 3.97
N LYS A 80 -11.04 -5.80 4.75
CA LYS A 80 -12.31 -6.52 4.98
C LYS A 80 -13.39 -5.68 5.65
N GLU A 81 -12.99 -4.64 6.39
CA GLU A 81 -13.89 -3.69 7.07
C GLU A 81 -14.28 -2.52 6.16
N GLY A 82 -13.79 -2.49 4.91
CA GLY A 82 -13.99 -1.41 3.96
C GLY A 82 -12.80 -0.44 3.87
N SER A 83 -13.02 0.69 3.19
CA SER A 83 -12.04 1.77 3.06
C SER A 83 -12.15 2.74 4.24
N LEU A 84 -11.01 3.28 4.68
CA LEU A 84 -10.92 4.37 5.64
C LEU A 84 -10.88 5.75 4.95
N GLY A 85 -10.92 5.79 3.62
CA GLY A 85 -10.83 7.00 2.80
C GLY A 85 -9.42 7.58 2.67
N ILE A 86 -8.38 6.89 3.15
CA ILE A 86 -7.00 7.42 3.20
C ILE A 86 -6.46 7.64 1.78
N GLY A 87 -6.70 6.69 0.87
CA GLY A 87 -6.27 6.82 -0.52
C GLY A 87 -6.85 8.06 -1.19
N MET A 88 -8.16 8.28 -1.04
CA MET A 88 -8.83 9.44 -1.63
C MET A 88 -8.41 10.76 -0.96
N ALA A 89 -8.25 10.77 0.36
CA ALA A 89 -7.75 11.92 1.09
C ALA A 89 -6.34 12.33 0.64
N ASN A 90 -5.47 11.34 0.35
CA ASN A 90 -4.13 11.59 -0.19
C ASN A 90 -4.18 12.19 -1.60
N VAL A 91 -5.09 11.73 -2.46
CA VAL A 91 -5.31 12.31 -3.79
C VAL A 91 -5.77 13.75 -3.66
N LYS A 92 -6.80 14.02 -2.85
CA LYS A 92 -7.31 15.38 -2.60
C LYS A 92 -6.21 16.32 -2.10
N SER A 93 -5.45 15.89 -1.10
CA SER A 93 -4.35 16.69 -0.54
C SER A 93 -3.23 16.96 -1.56
N ALA A 94 -2.92 15.98 -2.42
CA ALA A 94 -1.94 16.17 -3.48
C ALA A 94 -2.42 17.17 -4.54
N VAL A 95 -3.70 17.12 -4.89
CA VAL A 95 -4.33 18.06 -5.81
C VAL A 95 -4.37 19.47 -5.24
N GLU A 96 -4.77 19.64 -3.99
CA GLU A 96 -4.76 20.93 -3.29
C GLU A 96 -3.34 21.53 -3.25
N ARG A 97 -2.32 20.71 -2.99
CA ARG A 97 -0.92 21.16 -3.01
C ARG A 97 -0.43 21.56 -4.40
N ALA A 98 -0.87 20.86 -5.45
CA ALA A 98 -0.43 21.09 -6.82
C ALA A 98 -1.15 22.29 -7.48
N VAL A 99 -2.44 22.45 -7.20
CA VAL A 99 -3.32 23.42 -7.86
C VAL A 99 -3.60 24.64 -6.97
N GLY A 100 -3.45 24.50 -5.65
CA GLY A 100 -3.73 25.56 -4.66
C GLY A 100 -5.22 25.71 -4.32
N ALA A 101 -6.06 24.80 -4.80
CA ALA A 101 -7.50 24.81 -4.58
C ALA A 101 -8.05 23.38 -4.51
N ASP A 102 -9.15 23.23 -3.77
CA ASP A 102 -9.95 22.01 -3.76
C ASP A 102 -10.78 21.94 -5.05
N ILE A 103 -10.52 20.94 -5.89
CA ILE A 103 -11.17 20.75 -7.20
C ILE A 103 -11.82 19.37 -7.35
N LEU A 104 -11.97 18.62 -6.26
CA LEU A 104 -12.52 17.25 -6.23
C LEU A 104 -13.71 17.12 -5.28
#